data_AF-F4R5G7-F1
#
_entry.id   AF-F4R5G7-F1
#
_cell.length_a   1.000
_cell.length_b   1.000
_cell.length_c   1.000
_cell.angle_alpha   90.00
_cell.angle_beta   90.00
_cell.angle_gamma   90.00
#
_symmetry.space_group_name_H-M   'P 1'
#
loop_
_entity.id
_entity.type
_entity.pdbx_description
1 polymer ?
#
loop_
_entity_poly.entity_id
_entity_poly.type
_entity_poly.pdbx_seq_one_letter_code
_entity_poly.pdbx_strand_id
1 'polypeptide(L)'
;MPKGPYIGNRYQRLPQHQVLPPPKHGGKVGLSCPDCSNNTSLVYVPGGEETVKVKCASIRNHYYRTFKLNQLNHEIACINAGAKYPIPFDPSAHGPRVNIAGVVLPPPPPKPSKTAKTPRAPPAIMCARPQEGATAAKHKPAGHAACSSRYCKSCCIAYGPPGACHAHRQKEPIMPPAQLRSNPAPRVPHQPPTAPPNPKRLRLIPAQCAQSVRRSGRTIPDESDKIIERATQAQAERKQLSPHVVVQDDARASSNAPFDEGKVVSLHLVTLEQRHPVLSHMFPQWPLATLQDCTSLLRKAKEAAGPKWDDTVLFWDEEIRNWHEIPVTLPHRYTHRHLVICIPSQRVALCTQLQEVLEDLHMGNQRSLKVHPT
;
A
#
# COMPACT_ATOMS: atom_id res chain seq x y z
N MET A 1 8.60 -8.09 -2.27
CA MET A 1 7.66 -7.10 -2.84
C MET A 1 7.22 -6.20 -1.70
N PRO A 2 7.34 -4.87 -1.80
CA PRO A 2 6.78 -3.97 -0.78
C PRO A 2 5.27 -4.24 -0.66
N LYS A 3 4.77 -4.36 0.58
CA LYS A 3 3.38 -4.77 0.90
C LYS A 3 2.36 -3.61 0.88
N GLY A 4 2.72 -2.44 0.34
CA GLY A 4 1.85 -1.25 0.33
C GLY A 4 1.38 -0.85 -1.07
N PRO A 5 0.36 0.03 -1.15
CA PRO A 5 -0.11 0.59 -2.41
C PRO A 5 1.04 1.18 -3.22
N TYR A 6 0.96 1.04 -4.54
CA TYR A 6 2.08 1.27 -5.44
C TYR A 6 2.38 2.76 -5.63
N ILE A 7 1.32 3.54 -5.84
CA ILE A 7 1.28 4.98 -5.60
C ILE A 7 0.48 5.17 -4.30
N GLY A 8 1.03 5.91 -3.34
CA GLY A 8 0.42 6.14 -2.03
C GLY A 8 0.02 7.59 -1.82
N ASN A 9 -0.43 7.92 -0.61
CA ASN A 9 -0.80 9.29 -0.22
C ASN A 9 0.37 10.29 -0.23
N ARG A 10 1.62 9.83 -0.21
CA ARG A 10 2.82 10.69 -0.21
C ARG A 10 3.15 11.30 -1.57
N TYR A 11 2.56 10.82 -2.65
CA TYR A 11 2.80 11.37 -3.99
C TYR A 11 1.81 12.50 -4.22
N GLN A 12 2.31 13.66 -4.65
CA GLN A 12 1.45 14.79 -5.02
C GLN A 12 1.39 14.90 -6.54
N ARG A 13 0.22 15.26 -7.08
CA ARG A 13 0.11 15.59 -8.50
C ARG A 13 0.86 16.89 -8.78
N LEU A 14 1.58 16.95 -9.89
CA LEU A 14 2.17 18.20 -10.36
C LEU A 14 1.05 19.13 -10.84
N PRO A 15 1.08 20.44 -10.53
CA PRO A 15 0.02 21.37 -10.91
C PRO A 15 -0.29 21.39 -12.43
N GLN A 16 0.73 21.16 -13.25
CA GLN A 16 0.62 21.11 -14.72
C GLN A 16 -0.10 19.84 -15.25
N HIS A 17 -0.38 18.86 -14.40
CA HIS A 17 -1.00 17.59 -14.77
C HIS A 17 -2.25 17.34 -13.93
N GLN A 18 -3.39 17.90 -14.35
CA GLN A 18 -4.70 17.58 -13.75
C GLN A 18 -5.01 16.08 -13.90
N VAL A 19 -4.59 15.46 -15.01
CA VAL A 19 -4.72 14.04 -15.32
C VAL A 19 -3.33 13.45 -15.43
N LEU A 20 -3.10 12.28 -14.82
CA LEU A 20 -1.83 11.57 -14.95
C LEU A 20 -1.67 11.06 -16.38
N PRO A 21 -0.57 11.42 -17.07
CA PRO A 21 -0.32 11.00 -18.44
C PRO A 21 -0.06 9.48 -18.51
N PRO A 22 -0.36 8.84 -19.64
CA PRO A 22 -0.01 7.44 -19.85
C PRO A 22 1.53 7.26 -19.87
N PRO A 23 2.05 6.07 -19.49
CA PRO A 23 3.48 5.81 -19.48
C PRO A 23 4.12 5.97 -20.86
N LYS A 24 5.12 6.86 -20.97
CA LYS A 24 5.94 7.06 -22.17
C LYS A 24 7.40 7.20 -21.79
N HIS A 25 8.33 6.54 -22.50
CA HIS A 25 9.76 6.65 -22.18
C HIS A 25 10.25 8.11 -22.18
N GLY A 26 10.96 8.49 -21.11
CA GLY A 26 11.40 9.87 -20.88
C GLY A 26 10.27 10.84 -20.49
N GLY A 27 9.01 10.41 -20.56
CA GLY A 27 7.85 11.21 -20.17
C GLY A 27 7.79 11.44 -18.66
N LYS A 28 7.21 12.58 -18.28
CA LYS A 28 6.87 12.88 -16.88
C LYS A 28 5.71 12.00 -16.45
N VAL A 29 5.74 11.55 -15.20
CA VAL A 29 4.68 10.71 -14.59
C VAL A 29 3.45 11.54 -14.20
N GLY A 30 3.59 12.86 -14.08
CA GLY A 30 2.57 13.73 -13.50
C GLY A 30 2.54 13.74 -11.97
N LEU A 31 3.45 13.01 -11.32
CA LEU A 31 3.62 12.94 -9.87
C LEU A 31 4.96 13.53 -9.44
N SER A 32 4.99 14.20 -8.28
CA SER A 32 6.20 14.65 -7.62
C SER A 32 6.91 13.51 -6.89
N CYS A 33 8.22 13.62 -6.79
CA CYS A 33 9.05 12.73 -5.99
C CYS A 33 8.77 12.99 -4.50
N PRO A 34 8.37 11.98 -3.72
CA PRO A 34 8.01 12.18 -2.31
C PRO A 34 9.20 12.61 -1.44
N ASP A 35 10.43 12.29 -1.86
CA ASP A 35 11.64 12.61 -1.10
C ASP A 35 12.29 13.96 -1.54
N CYS A 36 11.73 14.67 -2.52
CA CYS A 36 12.22 15.98 -2.94
C CYS A 36 11.38 17.10 -2.33
N SER A 37 12.02 18.16 -1.82
CA SER A 37 11.34 19.37 -1.37
C SER A 37 10.72 20.19 -2.50
N ASN A 38 11.29 20.13 -3.71
CA ASN A 38 10.98 21.06 -4.80
C ASN A 38 9.96 20.52 -5.82
N ASN A 39 9.00 19.68 -5.40
CA ASN A 39 8.01 19.08 -6.30
C ASN A 39 8.61 18.49 -7.60
N THR A 40 9.80 17.88 -7.49
CA THR A 40 10.52 17.37 -8.67
C THR A 40 9.72 16.26 -9.34
N SER A 41 9.50 16.38 -10.64
CA SER A 41 8.76 15.36 -11.40
C SER A 41 9.48 14.01 -11.39
N LEU A 42 8.69 12.95 -11.22
CA LEU A 42 9.10 11.60 -11.57
C LEU A 42 9.08 11.42 -13.09
N VAL A 43 9.95 10.55 -13.61
CA VAL A 43 10.08 10.23 -15.04
C VAL A 43 10.10 8.71 -15.30
N TYR A 44 9.55 8.32 -16.45
CA TYR A 44 9.58 6.92 -16.92
C TYR A 44 10.89 6.58 -17.62
N VAL A 45 11.45 5.42 -17.31
CA VAL A 45 12.72 4.89 -17.82
C VAL A 45 12.51 3.44 -18.27
N PRO A 46 13.21 2.96 -19.31
CA PRO A 46 13.13 1.57 -19.75
C PRO A 46 13.40 0.56 -18.62
N GLY A 47 12.42 -0.34 -18.38
CA GLY A 47 12.49 -1.38 -17.34
C GLY A 47 12.59 -2.81 -17.88
N GLY A 48 12.09 -3.03 -19.09
CA GLY A 48 11.93 -4.32 -19.76
C GLY A 48 10.80 -4.22 -20.79
N GLU A 49 10.40 -5.35 -21.37
CA GLU A 49 9.33 -5.38 -22.40
C GLU A 49 7.94 -5.07 -21.81
N GLU A 50 7.64 -5.62 -20.62
CA GLU A 50 6.36 -5.44 -19.91
C GLU A 50 6.49 -4.57 -18.65
N THR A 51 7.67 -3.99 -18.42
CA THR A 51 7.97 -3.24 -17.21
C THR A 51 8.53 -1.87 -17.50
N VAL A 52 8.15 -0.90 -16.68
CA VAL A 52 8.68 0.46 -16.70
C VAL A 52 9.29 0.78 -15.35
N LYS A 53 10.39 1.52 -15.37
CA LYS A 53 11.00 2.08 -14.15
C LYS A 53 10.54 3.52 -14.01
N VAL A 54 10.15 3.90 -12.81
CA VAL A 54 9.91 5.30 -12.45
C VAL A 54 11.03 5.74 -11.53
N LYS A 55 11.64 6.88 -11.82
CA LYS A 55 12.69 7.46 -10.98
C LYS A 55 12.53 8.96 -10.81
N CYS A 56 13.17 9.51 -9.78
CA CYS A 56 13.36 10.95 -9.65
C CYS A 56 14.24 11.49 -10.79
N ALA A 57 13.83 12.60 -11.41
CA ALA A 57 14.58 13.24 -12.49
C ALA A 57 15.85 13.95 -11.98
N SER A 58 15.78 14.59 -10.80
CA SER A 58 16.87 15.42 -10.28
C SER A 58 17.93 14.63 -9.51
N ILE A 59 17.51 13.69 -8.65
CA ILE A 59 18.44 13.01 -7.72
C ILE A 59 18.31 11.49 -7.85
N ARG A 60 19.41 10.83 -8.24
CA ARG A 60 19.43 9.40 -8.62
C ARG A 60 18.94 8.44 -7.53
N ASN A 61 19.10 8.79 -6.25
CA ASN A 61 18.85 7.89 -5.12
C ASN A 61 17.61 8.26 -4.30
N HIS A 62 16.84 9.29 -4.70
CA HIS A 62 15.63 9.66 -3.97
C HIS A 62 14.55 8.61 -4.14
N TYR A 63 14.15 8.39 -5.39
CA TYR A 63 13.05 7.50 -5.70
C TYR A 63 13.38 6.64 -6.92
N TYR A 64 13.17 5.34 -6.78
CA TYR A 64 13.29 4.38 -7.86
C TYR A 64 12.38 3.18 -7.62
N ARG A 65 11.48 2.88 -8.57
CA ARG A 65 10.60 1.70 -8.50
C ARG A 65 10.35 1.14 -9.90
N THR A 66 10.18 -0.18 -9.99
CA THR A 66 9.83 -0.88 -11.23
C THR A 66 8.38 -1.35 -11.15
N PHE A 67 7.63 -1.13 -12.22
CA PHE A 67 6.21 -1.44 -12.34
C PHE A 67 5.98 -2.36 -13.52
N LYS A 68 4.99 -3.25 -13.41
CA LYS A 68 4.38 -3.88 -14.60
C LYS A 68 3.48 -2.86 -15.27
N LEU A 69 3.53 -2.80 -16.59
CA LEU A 69 2.90 -1.72 -17.32
C LEU A 69 1.36 -1.78 -17.29
N ASN A 70 0.79 -2.98 -17.42
CA ASN A 70 -0.67 -3.17 -17.35
C ASN A 70 -1.23 -2.74 -15.99
N GLN A 71 -0.55 -3.10 -14.91
CA GLN A 71 -0.88 -2.66 -13.56
C GLN A 71 -0.78 -1.14 -13.42
N LEU A 72 0.33 -0.53 -13.88
CA LEU A 72 0.52 0.91 -13.77
C LEU A 72 -0.56 1.67 -14.55
N ASN A 73 -0.94 1.19 -15.74
CA ASN A 73 -2.02 1.78 -16.54
C ASN A 73 -3.36 1.71 -15.80
N HIS A 74 -3.67 0.58 -15.16
CA HIS A 74 -4.88 0.43 -14.36
C HIS A 74 -4.89 1.42 -13.18
N GLU A 75 -3.78 1.51 -12.43
CA GLU A 75 -3.69 2.47 -11.33
C GLU A 75 -3.84 3.92 -11.80
N ILE A 76 -3.17 4.31 -12.89
CA ILE A 76 -3.33 5.64 -13.51
C ILE A 76 -4.79 5.91 -13.88
N ALA A 77 -5.47 4.94 -14.49
CA ALA A 77 -6.87 5.07 -14.86
C ALA A 77 -7.77 5.26 -13.63
N CYS A 78 -7.59 4.47 -12.56
CA CYS A 78 -8.32 4.62 -11.32
C CYS A 78 -8.09 5.99 -10.67
N ILE A 79 -6.83 6.44 -10.62
CA ILE A 79 -6.47 7.76 -10.07
C ILE A 79 -7.14 8.88 -10.87
N ASN A 80 -7.10 8.79 -12.19
CA ASN A 80 -7.73 9.77 -13.07
C ASN A 80 -9.26 9.77 -12.96
N ALA A 81 -9.87 8.62 -12.65
CA ALA A 81 -11.29 8.47 -12.36
C ALA A 81 -11.69 8.94 -10.94
N GLY A 82 -10.74 9.42 -10.13
CA GLY A 82 -11.02 9.89 -8.77
C GLY A 82 -11.09 8.79 -7.72
N ALA A 83 -10.60 7.58 -8.01
CA ALA A 83 -10.53 6.52 -7.02
C ALA A 83 -9.64 6.95 -5.84
N LYS A 84 -10.14 6.71 -4.61
CA LYS A 84 -9.41 6.98 -3.38
C LYS A 84 -8.36 5.89 -3.12
N TYR A 85 -7.26 6.26 -2.46
CA TYR A 85 -6.24 5.31 -2.03
C TYR A 85 -6.60 4.62 -0.71
N PRO A 86 -6.13 3.38 -0.46
CA PRO A 86 -5.32 2.54 -1.36
C PRO A 86 -6.17 1.89 -2.48
N ILE A 87 -5.66 1.86 -3.71
CA ILE A 87 -6.30 1.13 -4.81
C ILE A 87 -6.01 -0.36 -4.62
N PRO A 88 -7.04 -1.22 -4.41
CA PRO A 88 -6.86 -2.65 -4.23
C PRO A 88 -6.20 -3.27 -5.47
N PHE A 89 -5.24 -4.17 -5.26
CA PHE A 89 -4.63 -4.91 -6.35
C PHE A 89 -5.54 -6.05 -6.77
N ASP A 90 -6.11 -5.97 -7.97
CA ASP A 90 -6.89 -7.04 -8.58
C ASP A 90 -6.24 -7.49 -9.90
N PRO A 91 -5.59 -8.68 -9.93
CA PRO A 91 -5.02 -9.24 -11.14
C PRO A 91 -6.01 -9.39 -12.30
N SER A 92 -7.30 -9.58 -12.00
CA SER A 92 -8.34 -9.80 -13.00
C SER A 92 -8.80 -8.48 -13.65
N ALA A 93 -8.71 -7.37 -12.92
CA ALA A 93 -8.94 -6.03 -13.44
C ALA A 93 -7.77 -5.51 -14.31
N HIS A 94 -6.61 -6.14 -14.21
CA HIS A 94 -5.46 -5.81 -15.03
C HIS A 94 -5.65 -6.42 -16.42
N GLY A 95 -5.82 -5.57 -17.42
CA GLY A 95 -5.90 -5.98 -18.82
C GLY A 95 -4.68 -6.81 -19.27
N PRO A 96 -4.69 -7.26 -20.53
CA PRO A 96 -3.64 -8.12 -21.07
C PRO A 96 -2.26 -7.46 -20.93
N ARG A 97 -1.20 -8.29 -21.00
CA ARG A 97 0.18 -7.80 -20.95
C ARG A 97 0.38 -6.83 -22.11
N VAL A 98 0.87 -5.63 -21.82
CA VAL A 98 1.15 -4.60 -22.83
C VAL A 98 2.57 -4.07 -22.67
N ASN A 99 3.19 -3.68 -23.79
CA ASN A 99 4.43 -2.92 -23.78
C ASN A 99 4.15 -1.40 -23.73
N ILE A 100 5.20 -0.57 -23.64
CA ILE A 100 5.03 0.88 -23.50
C ILE A 100 4.38 1.57 -24.69
N ALA A 101 4.38 0.93 -25.86
CA ALA A 101 3.67 1.40 -27.04
C ALA A 101 2.17 1.04 -27.01
N GLY A 102 1.71 0.37 -25.94
CA GLY A 102 0.34 -0.12 -25.81
C GLY A 102 0.08 -1.42 -26.58
N VAL A 103 1.11 -2.03 -27.18
CA VAL A 103 0.96 -3.27 -27.94
C VAL A 103 0.77 -4.44 -26.99
N VAL A 104 -0.29 -5.22 -27.21
CA VAL A 104 -0.58 -6.44 -26.45
C VAL A 104 0.50 -7.49 -26.74
N LEU A 105 1.13 -7.97 -25.69
CA LEU A 105 2.16 -9.01 -25.74
C LEU A 105 1.50 -10.40 -25.62
N PRO A 106 2.01 -11.41 -26.34
CA PRO A 106 1.55 -12.78 -26.16
C PRO A 106 1.78 -13.26 -24.71
N PRO A 107 1.07 -14.29 -24.25
CA PRO A 107 1.34 -14.92 -22.96
C PRO A 107 2.83 -15.29 -22.89
N PRO A 108 3.50 -15.05 -21.75
CA PRO A 108 4.90 -15.45 -21.63
C PRO A 108 4.94 -16.97 -21.82
N PRO A 109 5.95 -17.51 -22.54
CA PRO A 109 6.10 -18.95 -22.62
C PRO A 109 6.09 -19.49 -21.19
N PRO A 110 5.41 -20.63 -20.92
CA PRO A 110 5.33 -21.19 -19.59
C PRO A 110 6.76 -21.25 -19.07
N LYS A 111 7.08 -20.41 -18.07
CA LYS A 111 8.42 -20.38 -17.50
C LYS A 111 8.68 -21.82 -17.12
N PRO A 112 9.75 -22.47 -17.62
CA PRO A 112 10.06 -23.84 -17.24
C PRO A 112 9.97 -23.81 -15.74
N SER A 113 9.00 -24.56 -15.18
CA SER A 113 8.77 -24.54 -13.75
C SER A 113 10.17 -24.73 -13.20
N LYS A 114 10.66 -23.76 -12.42
CA LYS A 114 11.95 -23.95 -11.76
C LYS A 114 11.65 -25.16 -10.92
N THR A 115 11.98 -26.35 -11.44
CA THR A 115 11.73 -27.66 -10.84
C THR A 115 12.02 -27.39 -9.41
N ALA A 116 10.93 -27.38 -8.60
CA ALA A 116 11.01 -26.93 -7.23
C ALA A 116 12.24 -27.65 -6.72
N LYS A 117 13.33 -26.92 -6.45
CA LYS A 117 14.48 -27.53 -5.83
C LYS A 117 13.85 -27.99 -4.55
N THR A 118 13.58 -29.29 -4.46
CA THR A 118 13.08 -29.95 -3.27
C THR A 118 13.84 -29.26 -2.16
N PRO A 119 13.13 -28.57 -1.22
CA PRO A 119 13.79 -27.76 -0.23
C PRO A 119 14.88 -28.65 0.33
N ARG A 120 16.16 -28.32 0.03
CA ARG A 120 17.26 -29.11 0.53
C ARG A 120 17.01 -29.14 2.02
N ALA A 121 16.82 -30.35 2.57
CA ALA A 121 16.50 -30.52 3.96
C ALA A 121 17.37 -29.55 4.76
N PRO A 122 16.78 -28.71 5.63
CA PRO A 122 17.54 -27.71 6.35
C PRO A 122 18.77 -28.41 6.93
N PRO A 123 19.99 -27.89 6.71
CA PRO A 123 21.20 -28.56 7.18
C PRO A 123 21.01 -28.85 8.67
N ALA A 124 21.18 -30.12 9.05
CA ALA A 124 20.78 -30.64 10.35
C ALA A 124 21.52 -30.03 11.55
N ILE A 125 22.41 -29.06 11.30
CA ILE A 125 23.28 -28.47 12.31
C ILE A 125 22.66 -27.14 12.75
N MET A 126 22.17 -27.11 13.98
CA MET A 126 21.74 -25.88 14.64
C MET A 126 22.95 -24.97 14.91
N CYS A 127 22.74 -23.66 14.84
CA CYS A 127 23.75 -22.69 15.20
C CYS A 127 24.09 -22.83 16.69
N ALA A 128 25.35 -23.03 17.05
CA ALA A 128 25.77 -23.19 18.45
C ALA A 128 25.74 -21.89 19.28
N ARG A 129 25.75 -20.72 18.62
CA ARG A 129 25.86 -19.42 19.30
C ARG A 129 24.81 -19.15 20.39
N PRO A 130 23.51 -19.47 20.23
CA PRO A 130 22.52 -19.29 21.29
C PRO A 130 22.84 -20.02 22.60
N GLN A 131 23.64 -21.10 22.54
CA GLN A 131 24.09 -21.85 23.72
C GLN A 131 25.33 -21.24 24.37
N GLU A 132 26.07 -20.40 23.65
CA GLU A 132 27.34 -19.79 24.09
C GLU A 132 27.21 -18.27 24.39
N GLY A 133 26.01 -17.71 24.21
CA GLY A 133 25.69 -16.32 24.58
C GLY A 133 24.89 -15.56 23.52
N ALA A 134 25.08 -14.23 23.49
CA ALA A 134 24.31 -13.34 22.63
C ALA A 134 24.47 -13.67 21.13
N THR A 135 23.37 -13.59 20.40
CA THR A 135 23.33 -13.85 18.95
C THR A 135 23.35 -12.55 18.15
N ALA A 136 23.79 -12.62 16.89
CA ALA A 136 23.88 -11.43 16.04
C ALA A 136 22.48 -11.00 15.60
N ALA A 137 22.30 -9.70 15.30
CA ALA A 137 20.99 -9.15 14.90
C ALA A 137 20.32 -9.87 13.71
N LYS A 138 21.10 -10.53 12.85
CA LYS A 138 20.62 -11.32 11.69
C LYS A 138 20.84 -12.82 11.88
N HIS A 139 20.67 -13.33 13.10
CA HIS A 139 20.84 -14.74 13.43
C HIS A 139 19.92 -15.64 12.58
N LYS A 140 20.42 -16.83 12.21
CA LYS A 140 19.63 -17.91 11.63
C LYS A 140 19.75 -19.16 12.50
N PRO A 141 18.66 -19.93 12.71
CA PRO A 141 18.69 -21.14 13.52
C PRO A 141 19.66 -22.19 13.00
N ALA A 142 19.82 -22.28 11.67
CA ALA A 142 20.74 -23.21 11.03
C ALA A 142 22.18 -22.67 11.02
N GLY A 143 23.10 -23.46 11.55
CA GLY A 143 24.54 -23.28 11.43
C GLY A 143 25.06 -23.72 10.05
N HIS A 144 26.30 -23.35 9.75
CA HIS A 144 26.96 -23.82 8.53
C HIS A 144 27.85 -25.03 8.85
N ALA A 145 27.68 -26.14 8.14
CA ALA A 145 28.43 -27.38 8.41
C ALA A 145 29.96 -27.21 8.28
N ALA A 146 30.42 -26.35 7.38
CA ALA A 146 31.84 -26.04 7.21
C ALA A 146 32.37 -24.94 8.16
N CYS A 147 31.54 -24.42 9.07
CA CYS A 147 32.01 -23.49 10.10
C CYS A 147 32.52 -24.30 11.29
N SER A 148 33.79 -24.08 11.67
CA SER A 148 34.43 -24.75 12.81
C SER A 148 33.64 -24.57 14.12
N SER A 149 33.14 -23.36 14.38
CA SER A 149 32.27 -23.06 15.54
C SER A 149 30.80 -23.44 15.36
N ARG A 150 30.42 -24.08 14.24
CA ARG A 150 29.01 -24.41 13.89
C ARG A 150 28.05 -23.23 13.96
N TYR A 151 28.55 -22.00 13.82
CA TYR A 151 27.72 -20.80 13.84
C TYR A 151 27.03 -20.58 12.49
N CYS A 152 25.90 -19.86 12.49
CA CYS A 152 25.37 -19.26 11.28
C CYS A 152 26.29 -18.15 10.79
N LYS A 153 26.21 -17.78 9.50
CA LYS A 153 27.06 -16.75 8.89
C LYS A 153 27.12 -15.45 9.70
N SER A 154 25.98 -14.96 10.16
CA SER A 154 25.89 -13.69 10.91
C SER A 154 26.58 -13.78 12.27
N CYS A 155 26.39 -14.87 13.02
CA CYS A 155 27.05 -15.08 14.31
C CYS A 155 28.55 -15.32 14.15
N CYS A 156 28.97 -16.03 13.10
CA CYS A 156 30.39 -16.27 12.81
C CYS A 156 31.15 -14.98 12.48
N ILE A 157 30.54 -14.05 11.77
CA ILE A 157 31.17 -12.76 11.45
C ILE A 157 31.23 -11.85 12.68
N ALA A 158 30.20 -11.88 13.53
CA ALA A 158 30.11 -10.97 14.69
C ALA A 158 30.93 -11.44 15.90
N TYR A 159 31.00 -12.74 16.15
CA TYR A 159 31.60 -13.30 17.36
C TYR A 159 32.71 -14.33 17.09
N GLY A 160 32.89 -14.75 15.82
CA GLY A 160 33.98 -15.66 15.48
C GLY A 160 35.32 -14.92 15.47
N PRO A 161 36.43 -15.60 15.79
CA PRO A 161 37.75 -14.99 15.65
C PRO A 161 37.98 -14.60 14.18
N PRO A 162 38.48 -13.39 13.91
CA PRO A 162 38.71 -12.93 12.54
C PRO A 162 39.66 -13.90 11.83
N GLY A 163 39.23 -14.42 10.67
CA GLY A 163 40.00 -15.38 9.88
C GLY A 163 39.87 -16.86 10.29
N ALA A 164 39.30 -17.20 11.44
CA ALA A 164 39.24 -18.59 11.92
C ALA A 164 38.24 -19.49 11.16
N CYS A 165 37.27 -18.89 10.47
CA CYS A 165 36.26 -19.63 9.72
C CYS A 165 36.43 -19.46 8.21
N HIS A 166 36.98 -20.48 7.55
CA HIS A 166 37.14 -20.51 6.11
C HIS A 166 35.79 -20.42 5.36
N ALA A 167 34.70 -20.95 5.95
CA ALA A 167 33.38 -20.92 5.34
C ALA A 167 32.72 -19.52 5.32
N HIS A 168 33.11 -18.62 6.24
CA HIS A 168 32.49 -17.32 6.40
C HIS A 168 33.47 -16.15 6.25
N ARG A 169 34.62 -16.38 5.60
CA ARG A 169 35.62 -15.33 5.34
C ARG A 169 34.93 -14.16 4.64
N GLN A 170 34.99 -12.98 5.26
CA GLN A 170 34.57 -11.77 4.59
C GLN A 170 35.46 -11.63 3.37
N LYS A 171 34.85 -11.58 2.19
CA LYS A 171 35.56 -11.19 0.98
C LYS A 171 35.98 -9.75 1.24
N GLU A 172 37.24 -9.55 1.59
CA GLU A 172 37.75 -8.21 1.83
C GLU A 172 37.39 -7.36 0.61
N PRO A 173 36.87 -6.13 0.83
CA PRO A 173 36.68 -5.22 -0.27
C PRO A 173 38.03 -5.09 -0.95
N ILE A 174 38.10 -5.52 -2.21
CA ILE A 174 39.29 -5.39 -3.03
C ILE A 174 39.55 -3.88 -3.09
N MET A 175 40.46 -3.40 -2.24
CA MET A 175 40.99 -2.06 -2.39
C MET A 175 41.59 -2.01 -3.79
N PRO A 176 41.28 -0.99 -4.61
CA PRO A 176 41.95 -0.82 -5.88
C PRO A 176 43.45 -0.80 -5.60
N PRO A 177 44.26 -1.60 -6.33
CA PRO A 177 45.68 -1.70 -6.07
C PRO A 177 46.28 -0.29 -6.13
N ALA A 178 46.84 0.16 -5.01
CA ALA A 178 47.72 1.31 -5.01
C ALA A 178 48.81 1.04 -6.06
N GLN A 179 48.90 1.93 -7.04
CA GLN A 179 49.87 1.86 -8.13
C GLN A 179 51.28 1.95 -7.56
N LEU A 180 51.87 0.81 -7.21
CA LEU A 180 53.31 0.70 -7.04
C LEU A 180 53.91 0.14 -8.34
N ARG A 181 54.79 0.97 -8.89
CA ARG A 181 55.50 0.83 -10.15
C ARG A 181 56.40 -0.42 -10.20
N SER A 182 56.43 -1.00 -11.40
CA SER A 182 57.57 -1.63 -12.11
C SER A 182 58.39 -2.74 -11.43
N ASN A 183 58.21 -3.97 -11.90
CA ASN A 183 59.25 -4.67 -12.66
C ASN A 183 58.70 -5.94 -13.36
N PRO A 184 59.02 -6.20 -14.64
CA PRO A 184 58.60 -7.41 -15.33
C PRO A 184 59.69 -8.50 -15.20
N ALA A 185 59.29 -9.69 -14.78
CA ALA A 185 60.04 -10.93 -14.99
C ALA A 185 59.17 -11.92 -15.80
N PRO A 186 59.78 -12.75 -16.66
CA PRO A 186 59.08 -13.40 -17.76
C PRO A 186 58.27 -14.62 -17.31
N ARG A 187 57.01 -14.71 -17.77
CA ARG A 187 56.13 -15.87 -17.56
C ARG A 187 56.33 -16.91 -18.66
N VAL A 188 56.47 -18.16 -18.22
CA VAL A 188 56.44 -19.39 -19.01
C VAL A 188 55.01 -19.65 -19.52
N PRO A 189 54.81 -20.17 -20.76
CA PRO A 189 53.48 -20.43 -21.31
C PRO A 189 52.93 -21.78 -20.84
N HIS A 190 51.75 -21.77 -20.19
CA HIS A 190 50.96 -22.98 -19.98
C HIS A 190 49.87 -23.12 -21.05
N GLN A 191 49.83 -24.30 -21.67
CA GLN A 191 48.87 -24.75 -22.68
C GLN A 191 47.41 -24.78 -22.18
N PRO A 192 46.43 -24.61 -23.07
CA PRO A 192 45.03 -24.87 -22.80
C PRO A 192 44.65 -26.36 -23.04
N PRO A 193 43.78 -26.98 -22.21
CA PRO A 193 43.21 -28.27 -22.54
C PRO A 193 41.95 -28.13 -23.41
N THR A 194 41.96 -28.91 -24.47
CA THR A 194 40.93 -29.13 -25.48
C THR A 194 39.88 -30.14 -24.98
N ALA A 195 38.60 -29.76 -24.91
CA ALA A 195 37.47 -30.69 -25.10
C ALA A 195 36.11 -29.94 -25.14
N PRO A 196 35.32 -30.05 -26.21
CA PRO A 196 33.92 -29.61 -26.21
C PRO A 196 32.97 -30.69 -25.65
N PRO A 197 31.88 -30.31 -24.95
CA PRO A 197 30.89 -31.26 -24.44
C PRO A 197 29.88 -31.72 -25.48
N ASN A 198 29.54 -33.00 -25.38
CA ASN A 198 28.60 -33.78 -26.20
C ASN A 198 27.16 -33.19 -26.21
N PRO A 199 26.49 -33.04 -27.38
CA PRO A 199 25.09 -32.61 -27.44
C PRO A 199 24.13 -33.74 -27.01
N LYS A 200 23.30 -33.47 -26.00
CA LYS A 200 22.26 -34.40 -25.54
C LYS A 200 21.04 -34.36 -26.49
N ARG A 201 20.65 -35.56 -26.97
CA ARG A 201 19.47 -35.86 -27.79
C ARG A 201 18.18 -35.19 -27.29
N LEU A 202 17.42 -34.61 -28.22
CA LEU A 202 16.02 -34.25 -28.08
C LEU A 202 15.16 -35.50 -27.87
N ARG A 203 14.44 -35.57 -26.74
CA ARG A 203 13.33 -36.50 -26.57
C ARG A 203 12.06 -35.84 -27.11
N LEU A 204 11.49 -36.42 -28.17
CA LEU A 204 10.12 -36.15 -28.58
C LEU A 204 9.17 -36.59 -27.46
N ILE A 205 8.26 -35.70 -27.06
CA ILE A 205 7.09 -36.04 -26.23
C ILE A 205 5.88 -36.14 -27.19
N PRO A 206 5.04 -37.18 -27.09
CA PRO A 206 3.91 -37.37 -27.99
C PRO A 206 2.83 -36.30 -27.78
N ALA A 207 2.23 -35.86 -28.89
CA ALA A 207 1.05 -35.04 -28.92
C ALA A 207 -0.16 -35.86 -28.47
N GLN A 208 -0.66 -35.65 -27.25
CA GLN A 208 -2.00 -36.10 -26.88
C GLN A 208 -2.71 -35.09 -25.96
N CYS A 209 -3.97 -34.84 -26.31
CA CYS A 209 -5.03 -34.18 -25.54
C CYS A 209 -5.12 -32.65 -25.63
N ALA A 210 -5.32 -32.17 -26.87
CA ALA A 210 -6.34 -31.16 -27.10
C ALA A 210 -7.71 -31.85 -27.04
N GLN A 211 -8.59 -31.44 -26.12
CA GLN A 211 -10.06 -31.47 -26.22
C GLN A 211 -10.71 -31.18 -24.85
N SER A 212 -11.14 -29.93 -24.64
CA SER A 212 -12.53 -29.68 -24.22
C SER A 212 -12.87 -28.19 -24.41
N VAL A 213 -13.56 -27.96 -25.52
CA VAL A 213 -14.29 -26.73 -25.82
C VAL A 213 -15.65 -26.83 -25.08
N ARG A 214 -16.19 -25.67 -24.68
CA ARG A 214 -17.61 -25.35 -24.40
C ARG A 214 -18.08 -25.43 -22.93
N ARG A 215 -18.29 -24.24 -22.34
CA ARG A 215 -19.50 -23.80 -21.61
C ARG A 215 -19.41 -22.27 -21.43
N SER A 216 -19.90 -21.50 -22.40
CA SER A 216 -21.21 -20.82 -22.38
C SER A 216 -21.21 -19.50 -21.59
N GLY A 217 -20.90 -18.40 -22.29
CA GLY A 217 -21.40 -17.09 -21.90
C GLY A 217 -22.92 -17.08 -22.03
N ARG A 218 -23.61 -16.60 -20.99
CA ARG A 218 -25.06 -16.42 -20.98
C ARG A 218 -25.33 -15.02 -21.53
N THR A 219 -25.82 -14.92 -22.76
CA THR A 219 -26.45 -13.71 -23.27
C THR A 219 -27.71 -13.46 -22.44
N ILE A 220 -27.76 -12.31 -21.76
CA ILE A 220 -28.93 -11.83 -21.04
C ILE A 220 -29.92 -11.32 -22.10
N PRO A 221 -31.17 -11.80 -22.14
CA PRO A 221 -32.16 -11.33 -23.09
C PRO A 221 -32.63 -9.91 -22.75
N ASP A 222 -33.18 -9.23 -23.76
CA ASP A 222 -33.72 -7.85 -23.87
C ASP A 222 -34.73 -7.39 -22.78
N GLU A 223 -34.85 -8.11 -21.66
CA GLU A 223 -35.66 -7.72 -20.50
C GLU A 223 -34.90 -6.85 -19.48
N SER A 224 -33.58 -6.65 -19.63
CA SER A 224 -32.82 -5.80 -18.70
C SER A 224 -33.30 -4.35 -18.68
N ASP A 225 -33.74 -3.85 -19.83
CA ASP A 225 -34.22 -2.46 -19.94
C ASP A 225 -35.57 -2.29 -19.23
N LYS A 226 -36.42 -3.32 -19.24
CA LYS A 226 -37.68 -3.34 -18.47
C LYS A 226 -37.46 -3.41 -16.97
N ILE A 227 -36.38 -4.04 -16.51
CA ILE A 227 -36.03 -4.09 -15.08
C ILE A 227 -35.52 -2.72 -14.61
N ILE A 228 -34.71 -2.05 -15.42
CA ILE A 228 -34.22 -0.69 -15.12
C ILE A 228 -35.38 0.30 -15.15
N GLU A 229 -36.25 0.22 -16.16
CA GLU A 229 -37.42 1.09 -16.31
C GLU A 229 -38.41 0.92 -15.14
N ARG A 230 -38.68 -0.33 -14.72
CA ARG A 230 -39.52 -0.62 -13.54
C ARG A 230 -38.89 -0.12 -12.23
N ALA A 231 -37.56 -0.15 -12.11
CA ALA A 231 -36.86 0.40 -10.96
C ALA A 231 -36.92 1.94 -10.91
N THR A 232 -36.80 2.62 -12.06
CA THR A 232 -36.99 4.09 -12.15
C THR A 232 -38.44 4.51 -11.91
N GLN A 233 -39.42 3.72 -12.38
CA GLN A 233 -40.84 3.99 -12.16
C GLN A 233 -41.22 3.85 -10.68
N ALA A 234 -40.71 2.83 -9.99
CA ALA A 234 -40.90 2.67 -8.54
C ALA A 234 -40.29 3.83 -7.73
N GLN A 235 -39.20 4.45 -8.20
CA GLN A 235 -38.64 5.64 -7.57
C GLN A 235 -39.44 6.91 -7.86
N ALA A 236 -40.01 7.03 -9.06
CA ALA A 236 -40.88 8.14 -9.43
C ALA A 236 -42.21 8.10 -8.64
N GLU A 237 -42.81 6.92 -8.46
CA GLU A 237 -44.02 6.73 -7.65
C GLU A 237 -43.77 7.05 -6.17
N ARG A 238 -42.61 6.68 -5.62
CA ARG A 238 -42.22 7.10 -4.25
C ARG A 238 -42.09 8.61 -4.08
N LYS A 239 -41.72 9.34 -5.13
CA LYS A 239 -41.67 10.82 -5.10
C LYS A 239 -43.05 11.44 -5.28
N GLN A 240 -43.96 10.80 -5.99
CA GLN A 240 -45.32 11.31 -6.23
C GLN A 240 -46.32 10.98 -5.11
N LEU A 241 -46.04 9.97 -4.27
CA LEU A 241 -46.80 9.65 -3.06
C LEU A 241 -46.38 10.47 -1.83
N SER A 242 -45.64 11.56 -2.02
CA SER A 242 -45.46 12.59 -1.00
C SER A 242 -45.88 13.99 -1.50
N PRO A 243 -47.19 14.25 -1.58
CA PRO A 243 -47.73 15.57 -1.36
C PRO A 243 -48.57 15.54 -0.07
N HIS A 244 -48.43 16.60 0.72
CA HIS A 244 -49.23 16.91 1.91
C HIS A 244 -48.73 16.38 3.25
N VAL A 245 -47.61 16.95 3.72
CA VAL A 245 -47.40 17.11 5.16
C VAL A 245 -48.38 18.17 5.64
N VAL A 246 -49.55 17.71 6.09
CA VAL A 246 -50.30 18.38 7.14
C VAL A 246 -49.39 18.39 8.37
N VAL A 247 -49.18 19.56 8.94
CA VAL A 247 -48.62 19.73 10.28
C VAL A 247 -49.58 19.02 11.24
N GLN A 248 -49.24 17.80 11.65
CA GLN A 248 -50.04 17.03 12.59
C GLN A 248 -49.16 16.69 13.80
N ASP A 249 -49.55 17.28 14.92
CA ASP A 249 -49.00 17.19 16.28
C ASP A 249 -49.13 15.77 16.89
N ASP A 250 -48.59 14.74 16.23
CA ASP A 250 -48.61 13.35 16.72
C ASP A 250 -47.28 12.88 17.33
N ALA A 251 -46.45 13.82 17.81
CA ALA A 251 -45.15 13.54 18.41
C ALA A 251 -45.19 13.20 19.92
N ARG A 252 -46.21 12.48 20.41
CA ARG A 252 -46.29 12.17 21.86
C ARG A 252 -46.53 10.72 22.28
N ALA A 253 -46.61 9.75 21.36
CA ALA A 253 -47.01 8.38 21.72
C ALA A 253 -46.08 7.24 21.24
N SER A 254 -44.78 7.48 20.98
CA SER A 254 -43.87 6.39 20.54
C SER A 254 -42.43 6.41 21.09
N SER A 255 -42.18 7.04 22.25
CA SER A 255 -40.80 7.18 22.76
C SER A 255 -40.43 6.24 23.92
N ASN A 256 -40.95 5.01 23.97
CA ASN A 256 -40.46 3.98 24.89
C ASN A 256 -39.67 2.88 24.14
N ALA A 257 -39.02 3.23 23.03
CA ALA A 257 -37.94 2.40 22.54
C ALA A 257 -36.82 2.43 23.60
N PRO A 258 -36.37 1.27 24.12
CA PRO A 258 -35.31 1.24 25.12
C PRO A 258 -34.08 1.97 24.58
N PHE A 259 -33.56 2.90 25.38
CA PHE A 259 -32.37 3.68 25.06
C PHE A 259 -31.19 2.72 24.94
N ASP A 260 -30.68 2.54 23.72
CA ASP A 260 -29.52 1.70 23.47
C ASP A 260 -28.25 2.52 23.67
N GLU A 261 -27.73 2.50 24.90
CA GLU A 261 -26.44 3.12 25.25
C GLU A 261 -25.31 2.66 24.31
N GLY A 262 -25.44 1.49 23.70
CA GLY A 262 -24.46 0.94 22.77
C GLY A 262 -24.32 1.72 21.46
N LYS A 263 -25.27 2.59 21.15
CA LYS A 263 -25.35 3.43 19.95
C LYS A 263 -25.01 4.89 20.20
N VAL A 264 -24.71 5.25 21.45
CA VAL A 264 -24.28 6.60 21.83
C VAL A 264 -22.79 6.74 21.54
N VAL A 265 -22.45 7.81 20.82
CA VAL A 265 -21.10 8.13 20.37
C VAL A 265 -20.73 9.50 20.91
N SER A 266 -19.51 9.62 21.43
CA SER A 266 -18.91 10.86 21.87
C SER A 266 -18.04 11.43 20.75
N LEU A 267 -18.37 12.63 20.29
CA LEU A 267 -17.68 13.35 19.23
C LEU A 267 -16.87 14.49 19.87
N HIS A 268 -15.55 14.39 19.83
CA HIS A 268 -14.61 15.38 20.33
C HIS A 268 -14.25 16.32 19.18
N LEU A 269 -14.98 17.43 19.05
CA LEU A 269 -14.73 18.42 18.00
C LEU A 269 -13.64 19.39 18.46
N VAL A 270 -12.47 19.31 17.84
CA VAL A 270 -11.31 20.17 18.13
C VAL A 270 -11.27 21.29 17.11
N THR A 271 -11.42 22.53 17.59
CA THR A 271 -11.39 23.76 16.80
C THR A 271 -10.39 24.74 17.41
N LEU A 272 -10.09 25.83 16.69
CA LEU A 272 -9.23 26.92 17.17
C LEU A 272 -9.83 27.68 18.37
N GLU A 273 -11.14 27.58 18.59
CA GLU A 273 -11.75 28.09 19.79
C GLU A 273 -11.33 27.22 20.98
N GLN A 274 -10.81 27.82 22.05
CA GLN A 274 -10.18 27.12 23.19
C GLN A 274 -11.08 26.09 23.91
N ARG A 275 -12.38 26.01 23.57
CA ARG A 275 -13.28 25.00 24.13
C ARG A 275 -13.43 23.87 23.12
N HIS A 276 -13.04 22.67 23.50
CA HIS A 276 -13.26 21.44 22.73
C HIS A 276 -14.58 20.80 23.17
N PRO A 277 -15.74 21.13 22.56
CA PRO A 277 -17.01 20.54 22.98
C PRO A 277 -17.01 19.05 22.71
N VAL A 278 -17.39 18.26 23.72
CA VAL A 278 -17.75 16.86 23.56
C VAL A 278 -19.24 16.79 23.26
N LEU A 279 -19.59 16.30 22.08
CA LEU A 279 -20.97 16.13 21.65
C LEU A 279 -21.36 14.66 21.78
N SER A 280 -22.40 14.36 22.53
CA SER A 280 -22.98 13.00 22.58
C SER A 280 -24.14 12.89 21.61
N HIS A 281 -24.10 11.89 20.72
CA HIS A 281 -25.16 11.66 19.75
C HIS A 281 -25.42 10.17 19.56
N MET A 282 -26.69 9.80 19.40
CA MET A 282 -27.11 8.41 19.18
C MET A 282 -27.26 8.17 17.68
N PHE A 283 -26.49 7.21 17.14
CA PHE A 283 -26.59 6.80 15.75
C PHE A 283 -27.36 5.48 15.63
N PRO A 284 -28.58 5.44 15.07
CA PRO A 284 -29.43 4.24 15.06
C PRO A 284 -28.78 3.02 14.38
N GLN A 285 -27.87 3.24 13.43
CA GLN A 285 -27.20 2.22 12.61
C GLN A 285 -25.74 1.94 13.04
N TRP A 286 -25.31 2.41 14.22
CA TRP A 286 -23.95 2.21 14.71
C TRP A 286 -23.49 0.73 14.61
N PRO A 287 -22.29 0.42 14.08
CA PRO A 287 -21.16 1.32 13.76
C PRO A 287 -21.21 2.05 12.42
N LEU A 288 -22.23 1.84 11.59
CA LEU A 288 -22.42 2.61 10.36
C LEU A 288 -23.16 3.91 10.70
N ALA A 289 -22.54 5.05 10.43
CA ALA A 289 -23.11 6.35 10.76
C ALA A 289 -22.83 7.38 9.66
N THR A 290 -23.74 8.34 9.53
CA THR A 290 -23.58 9.53 8.69
C THR A 290 -23.50 10.73 9.63
N LEU A 291 -22.39 11.47 9.61
CA LEU A 291 -22.19 12.60 10.55
C LEU A 291 -23.21 13.73 10.35
N GLN A 292 -23.86 13.79 9.18
CA GLN A 292 -24.98 14.68 8.89
C GLN A 292 -26.16 14.54 9.86
N ASP A 293 -26.37 13.35 10.43
CA ASP A 293 -27.46 13.10 11.38
C ASP A 293 -27.24 13.84 12.71
N CYS A 294 -25.98 14.20 13.01
CA CYS A 294 -25.62 14.97 14.19
C CYS A 294 -25.70 16.49 13.94
N THR A 295 -26.90 17.07 14.06
CA THR A 295 -27.13 18.52 13.85
C THR A 295 -26.25 19.42 14.73
N SER A 296 -25.95 18.99 15.97
CA SER A 296 -25.04 19.69 16.88
C SER A 296 -23.61 19.77 16.33
N LEU A 297 -23.11 18.68 15.73
CA LEU A 297 -21.80 18.65 15.09
C LEU A 297 -21.78 19.60 13.88
N LEU A 298 -22.78 19.52 13.00
CA LEU A 298 -22.86 20.37 11.82
C LEU A 298 -22.87 21.86 12.17
N ARG A 299 -23.69 22.24 13.16
CA ARG A 299 -23.77 23.63 13.63
C ARG A 299 -22.42 24.13 14.14
N LYS A 300 -21.74 23.34 14.98
CA LYS A 300 -20.45 23.70 15.57
C LYS A 300 -19.31 23.69 14.55
N ALA A 301 -19.31 22.73 13.64
CA ALA A 301 -18.35 22.67 12.54
C ALA A 301 -18.50 23.89 11.61
N LYS A 302 -19.73 24.27 11.26
CA LYS A 302 -20.02 25.46 10.45
C LYS A 302 -19.64 26.77 11.15
N GLU A 303 -19.92 26.88 12.46
CA GLU A 303 -19.51 28.02 13.30
C GLU A 303 -17.98 28.18 13.28
N ALA A 304 -17.24 27.10 13.47
CA ALA A 304 -15.78 27.11 13.48
C ALA A 304 -15.14 27.31 12.09
N ALA A 305 -15.67 26.67 11.05
CA ALA A 305 -15.12 26.71 9.71
C ALA A 305 -15.50 27.98 8.93
N GLY A 306 -16.59 28.64 9.33
CA GLY A 306 -17.12 29.83 8.67
C GLY A 306 -17.94 29.52 7.41
N PRO A 307 -18.31 30.55 6.61
CA PRO A 307 -19.22 30.42 5.48
C PRO A 307 -18.63 29.63 4.29
N LYS A 308 -17.32 29.37 4.30
CA LYS A 308 -16.61 28.63 3.25
C LYS A 308 -16.48 27.14 3.54
N TRP A 309 -17.15 26.65 4.59
CA TRP A 309 -17.13 25.23 4.90
C TRP A 309 -17.83 24.43 3.81
N ASP A 310 -17.18 23.36 3.36
CA ASP A 310 -17.59 22.50 2.25
C ASP A 310 -18.22 21.18 2.75
N ASP A 311 -18.74 21.18 3.98
CA ASP A 311 -19.33 20.02 4.63
C ASP A 311 -18.38 18.82 4.74
N THR A 312 -17.06 19.08 4.77
CA THR A 312 -16.03 18.06 5.03
C THR A 312 -15.44 18.19 6.43
N VAL A 313 -15.11 17.06 7.03
CA VAL A 313 -14.41 16.99 8.33
C VAL A 313 -13.23 16.03 8.23
N LEU A 314 -12.22 16.26 9.07
CA LEU A 314 -11.20 15.27 9.36
C LEU A 314 -11.58 14.51 10.63
N PHE A 315 -11.47 13.19 10.60
CA PHE A 315 -11.53 12.38 11.83
C PHE A 315 -10.27 11.53 11.98
N TRP A 316 -9.93 11.20 13.22
CA TRP A 316 -8.83 10.28 13.51
C TRP A 316 -9.29 8.82 13.37
N ASP A 317 -8.65 8.09 12.45
CA ASP A 317 -8.83 6.64 12.30
C ASP A 317 -7.74 5.93 13.11
N GLU A 318 -8.16 5.26 14.18
CA GLU A 318 -7.26 4.53 15.08
C GLU A 318 -6.67 3.27 14.43
N GLU A 319 -7.39 2.62 13.52
CA GLU A 319 -6.93 1.39 12.86
C GLU A 319 -5.70 1.68 12.00
N ILE A 320 -5.75 2.79 11.24
CA ILE A 320 -4.62 3.21 10.40
C ILE A 320 -3.71 4.27 11.04
N ARG A 321 -4.07 4.75 12.23
CA ARG A 321 -3.36 5.80 13.00
C ARG A 321 -3.09 7.04 12.16
N ASN A 322 -4.12 7.53 11.48
CA ASN A 322 -4.00 8.70 10.62
C ASN A 322 -5.33 9.45 10.48
N TRP A 323 -5.25 10.69 10.01
CA TRP A 323 -6.41 11.53 9.75
C TRP A 323 -7.07 11.17 8.41
N HIS A 324 -8.38 11.03 8.43
CA HIS A 324 -9.22 10.78 7.27
C HIS A 324 -10.16 11.95 7.00
N GLU A 325 -10.15 12.43 5.77
CA GLU A 325 -11.09 13.45 5.29
C GLU A 325 -12.34 12.79 4.73
N ILE A 326 -13.49 13.20 5.26
CA ILE A 326 -14.77 12.64 4.87
C ILE A 326 -15.85 13.73 4.76
N PRO A 327 -16.68 13.71 3.70
CA PRO A 327 -17.91 14.50 3.66
C PRO A 327 -18.85 14.05 4.77
N VAL A 328 -19.49 14.97 5.49
CA VAL A 328 -20.43 14.63 6.58
C VAL A 328 -21.63 13.80 6.10
N THR A 329 -21.94 13.86 4.81
CA THR A 329 -23.03 13.13 4.14
C THR A 329 -22.67 11.70 3.76
N LEU A 330 -21.39 11.31 3.82
CA LEU A 330 -20.95 9.98 3.41
C LEU A 330 -21.13 8.98 4.58
N PRO A 331 -21.92 7.91 4.42
CA PRO A 331 -22.00 6.87 5.43
C PRO A 331 -20.64 6.20 5.63
N HIS A 332 -20.20 6.08 6.88
CA HIS A 332 -18.93 5.49 7.23
C HIS A 332 -19.05 4.53 8.40
N ARG A 333 -18.23 3.48 8.39
CA ARG A 333 -18.19 2.48 9.46
C ARG A 333 -17.07 2.83 10.43
N TYR A 334 -17.42 3.26 11.62
CA TYR A 334 -16.47 3.66 12.66
C TYR A 334 -16.16 2.50 13.61
N THR A 335 -14.92 2.39 14.05
CA THR A 335 -14.47 1.33 14.95
C THR A 335 -14.58 1.71 16.44
N HIS A 336 -14.62 3.01 16.75
CA HIS A 336 -14.58 3.53 18.13
C HIS A 336 -15.75 4.47 18.42
N ARG A 337 -16.27 4.45 19.66
CA ARG A 337 -17.33 5.36 20.12
C ARG A 337 -16.84 6.76 20.49
N HIS A 338 -15.53 6.96 20.57
CA HIS A 338 -14.92 8.25 20.78
C HIS A 338 -14.28 8.69 19.46
N LEU A 339 -14.91 9.65 18.78
CA LEU A 339 -14.41 10.17 17.51
C LEU A 339 -13.75 11.52 17.76
N VAL A 340 -12.48 11.65 17.40
CA VAL A 340 -11.79 12.94 17.38
C VAL A 340 -11.94 13.56 16.00
N ILE A 341 -12.56 14.74 15.93
CA ILE A 341 -12.93 15.42 14.69
C ILE A 341 -12.31 16.80 14.66
N CYS A 342 -11.78 17.25 13.52
CA CYS A 342 -11.33 18.62 13.31
C CYS A 342 -11.69 19.14 11.91
N ILE A 343 -11.67 20.46 11.75
CA ILE A 343 -11.92 21.11 10.46
C ILE A 343 -10.63 21.08 9.62
N PRO A 344 -10.68 20.65 8.33
CA PRO A 344 -9.48 20.54 7.50
C PRO A 344 -8.62 21.80 7.46
N SER A 345 -9.25 22.98 7.36
CA SER A 345 -8.57 24.28 7.31
C SER A 345 -7.85 24.66 8.60
N GLN A 346 -8.22 24.06 9.74
CA GLN A 346 -7.65 24.37 11.05
C GLN A 346 -6.59 23.36 11.50
N ARG A 347 -6.50 22.19 10.84
CA ARG A 347 -5.67 21.06 11.26
C ARG A 347 -4.22 21.43 11.56
N VAL A 348 -3.59 22.24 10.71
CA VAL A 348 -2.17 22.62 10.85
C VAL A 348 -1.93 23.42 12.13
N ALA A 349 -2.85 24.33 12.46
CA ALA A 349 -2.77 25.16 13.65
C ALA A 349 -3.15 24.41 14.94
N LEU A 350 -3.88 23.29 14.82
CA LEU A 350 -4.36 22.48 15.93
C LEU A 350 -3.45 21.28 16.26
N CYS A 351 -2.25 21.18 15.69
CA CYS A 351 -1.43 19.98 15.81
C CYS A 351 -1.17 19.55 17.27
N THR A 352 -0.92 20.50 18.17
CA THR A 352 -0.67 20.24 19.59
C THR A 352 -1.94 19.81 20.32
N GLN A 353 -3.04 20.55 20.15
CA GLN A 353 -4.33 20.26 20.80
C GLN A 353 -4.91 18.92 20.34
N LEU A 354 -4.76 18.60 19.05
CA LEU A 354 -5.17 17.29 18.51
C LEU A 354 -4.37 16.17 19.14
N GLN A 355 -3.07 16.35 19.36
CA GLN A 355 -2.23 15.35 20.03
C GLN A 355 -2.63 15.17 21.49
N GLU A 356 -2.87 16.26 22.23
CA GLU A 356 -3.34 16.22 23.62
C GLU A 356 -4.66 15.45 23.75
N VAL A 357 -5.66 15.77 22.92
CA VAL A 357 -6.96 15.07 22.93
C VAL A 357 -6.80 13.59 22.57
N LEU A 358 -5.91 13.25 21.64
CA LEU A 358 -5.65 11.85 21.29
C LEU A 358 -4.93 11.09 22.41
N GLU A 359 -4.07 11.75 23.18
CA GLU A 359 -3.39 11.18 24.34
C GLU A 359 -4.37 10.95 25.50
N ASP A 360 -5.23 11.92 25.80
CA ASP A 360 -6.27 11.81 26.83
C ASP A 360 -7.23 10.65 26.56
N LEU A 361 -7.58 10.44 25.28
CA LEU A 361 -8.43 9.33 24.84
C LEU A 361 -7.67 8.01 24.64
N HIS A 362 -6.36 7.99 24.90
CA HIS A 362 -5.48 6.84 24.67
C HIS A 362 -5.41 6.35 23.21
N MET A 363 -5.85 7.17 22.24
CA MET A 363 -5.88 6.88 20.79
C MET A 363 -4.56 7.25 20.08
N GLY A 364 -3.69 8.02 20.75
CA GLY A 364 -2.44 8.57 20.20
C GLY A 364 -1.15 7.92 20.70
N ASN A 365 -1.23 6.95 21.63
CA ASN A 365 -0.03 6.37 22.22
C ASN A 365 0.80 5.63 21.16
N GLN A 366 1.85 6.32 20.69
CA GLN A 366 3.07 5.66 20.27
C GLN A 366 3.47 4.82 21.47
N ARG A 367 3.43 3.48 21.33
CA ARG A 367 4.29 2.65 22.15
C ARG A 367 5.70 3.17 21.87
N SER A 368 6.17 4.04 22.74
CA SER A 368 7.56 4.39 22.88
C SER A 368 8.29 3.05 22.87
N LEU A 369 9.05 2.84 21.79
CA LEU A 369 10.22 1.97 21.85
C LEU A 369 10.96 2.45 23.11
N LYS A 370 10.87 1.68 24.18
CA LYS A 370 11.63 1.90 25.40
C LYS A 370 13.09 1.99 24.98
N VAL A 371 13.60 3.21 24.88
CA VAL A 371 15.04 3.44 24.83
C VAL A 371 15.49 3.08 26.24
N HIS A 372 16.07 1.88 26.39
CA HIS A 372 16.79 1.54 27.59
C HIS A 372 17.96 2.51 27.70
N PRO A 373 18.08 3.29 28.80
CA PRO A 373 19.30 4.02 29.07
C PRO A 373 20.42 2.99 29.27
N THR A 374 21.45 3.09 28.44
CA THR A 374 22.75 2.42 28.60
C THR A 374 23.56 3.08 29.69
#